data_AF-A0A7K4BK30-F1
#
_entry.id   AF-A0A7K4BK30-F1
#
_cell.length_a   1.000
_cell.length_b   1.000
_cell.length_c   1.000
_cell.angle_alpha   90.00
_cell.angle_beta   90.00
_cell.angle_gamma   90.00
#
_symmetry.space_group_name_H-M   'P 1'
#
loop_
_entity.id
_entity.type
_entity.pdbx_description
1 polymer ?
#
loop_
_entity_poly.entity_id
_entity_poly.type
_entity_poly.pdbx_seq_one_letter_code
_entity_poly.pdbx_strand_id
1 'polypeptide(L)'
;MLFGSSGIRREFGPDLVDLALHVGSAAASGASGIVVGRDTRTTSKLLEHSVVAGMLSAGATVRTCGIAPTPTVAYAARGVDAGCMITASHNPESYNGLKLLNPDGSAFNPGQQAVIEGALTKSHWVDWREQGCAYPIDAVTVHREAILDEVNLDRPVTAVLDCGNGAGSVITPDLLAEAGATVIGLNCNVSGRFARPSEPLETNLPYIPDIVRKRDAACAVIHDGDADRMMAFDDRGRYIDGDHLLMLFAQYLDLKRVVTTVDASMAIEEVAEVRRTPVGDTFVSEELLSWGDFGGEASGSWIFPGHSYCPDGIYAAALLCEIASEWSIADELDGMPRYPLLRESYR
;
A
#
# COMPACT_ATOMS: atom_id res chain seq x y z
N MET A 1 17.74 16.15 2.44
CA MET A 1 16.89 15.21 1.71
C MET A 1 15.52 15.27 2.35
N LEU A 2 14.53 15.70 1.57
CA LEU A 2 13.13 15.80 1.96
C LEU A 2 12.40 14.46 1.80
N PHE A 3 12.75 13.70 0.76
CA PHE A 3 12.26 12.35 0.57
C PHE A 3 12.98 11.39 1.53
N GLY A 4 12.19 10.57 2.22
CA GLY A 4 12.66 9.42 3.00
C GLY A 4 12.49 8.12 2.23
N SER A 5 12.51 6.99 2.94
CA SER A 5 12.36 5.65 2.34
C SER A 5 11.02 5.40 1.65
N SER A 6 9.98 6.19 1.94
CA SER A 6 8.65 6.04 1.36
C SER A 6 7.96 7.41 1.26
N GLY A 7 8.54 8.26 0.41
CA GLY A 7 8.05 9.62 0.13
C GLY A 7 8.47 10.67 1.15
N ILE A 8 7.85 11.85 1.06
CA ILE A 8 7.97 12.92 2.05
C ILE A 8 6.96 12.63 3.17
N ARG A 9 7.39 12.57 4.44
CA ARG A 9 6.50 12.39 5.60
C ARG A 9 6.87 13.32 6.73
N ARG A 10 5.92 14.10 7.24
CA ARG A 10 6.15 15.10 8.30
C ARG A 10 4.90 15.22 9.18
N GLU A 11 5.09 15.69 10.41
CA GLU A 11 3.95 16.16 11.20
C GLU A 11 3.29 17.32 10.46
N PHE A 12 1.97 17.36 10.47
CA PHE A 12 1.22 18.33 9.71
C PHE A 12 1.45 19.75 10.26
N GLY A 13 1.81 20.65 9.35
CA GLY A 13 1.99 22.08 9.61
C GLY A 13 1.82 22.90 8.34
N PRO A 14 1.73 24.24 8.43
CA PRO A 14 1.57 25.12 7.27
C PRO A 14 2.65 24.92 6.20
N ASP A 15 3.88 24.62 6.63
CA ASP A 15 5.01 24.36 5.75
C ASP A 15 4.85 23.09 4.89
N LEU A 16 4.08 22.10 5.36
CA LEU A 16 3.72 20.94 4.54
C LEU A 16 2.74 21.31 3.42
N VAL A 17 1.85 22.28 3.65
CA VAL A 17 0.92 22.78 2.64
C VAL A 17 1.69 23.54 1.55
N ASP A 18 2.63 24.41 1.93
CA ASP A 18 3.49 25.12 0.99
C ASP A 18 4.39 24.14 0.21
N LEU A 19 4.95 23.14 0.89
CA LEU A 19 5.75 22.10 0.24
C LEU A 19 4.92 21.31 -0.78
N ALA A 20 3.67 20.98 -0.46
CA ALA A 20 2.76 20.28 -1.36
C ALA A 20 2.50 21.05 -2.67
N LEU A 21 2.34 22.37 -2.61
CA LEU A 21 2.19 23.22 -3.80
C LEU A 21 3.43 23.12 -4.69
N HIS A 22 4.62 23.26 -4.11
CA HIS A 22 5.88 23.22 -4.85
C HIS A 22 6.18 21.82 -5.42
N VAL A 23 5.89 20.76 -4.66
CA VAL A 23 6.02 19.37 -5.13
C VAL A 23 5.06 19.12 -6.30
N GLY A 24 3.81 19.57 -6.21
CA GLY A 24 2.85 19.46 -7.31
C GLY A 24 3.34 20.14 -8.59
N SER A 25 3.86 21.37 -8.47
CA SER A 25 4.42 22.11 -9.60
C SER A 25 5.67 21.45 -10.19
N ALA A 26 6.58 20.94 -9.33
CA ALA A 26 7.78 20.24 -9.78
C ALA A 26 7.47 18.90 -10.46
N ALA A 27 6.54 18.11 -9.90
CA ALA A 27 6.13 16.82 -10.47
C ALA A 27 5.40 16.98 -11.82
N ALA A 28 4.68 18.08 -12.00
CA ALA A 28 3.99 18.42 -13.25
C ALA A 28 4.89 19.03 -14.32
N SER A 29 6.11 19.44 -13.98
CA SER A 29 7.03 20.06 -14.94
C SER A 29 7.40 19.09 -16.07
N GLY A 30 6.75 19.25 -17.23
CA GLY A 30 6.95 18.40 -18.41
C GLY A 30 6.08 17.14 -18.45
N ALA A 31 5.18 16.95 -17.48
CA ALA A 31 4.18 15.89 -17.49
C ALA A 31 2.91 16.37 -18.20
N SER A 32 2.31 15.50 -19.01
CA SER A 32 1.02 15.75 -19.67
C SER A 32 -0.16 15.42 -18.75
N GLY A 33 -0.03 14.35 -17.97
CA GLY A 33 -1.07 13.84 -17.09
C GLY A 33 -0.51 13.34 -15.77
N ILE A 34 -1.24 13.58 -14.68
CA ILE A 34 -0.92 13.06 -13.35
C ILE A 34 -2.20 12.54 -12.68
N VAL A 35 -2.09 11.43 -11.96
CA VAL A 35 -3.16 10.92 -11.09
C VAL A 35 -2.85 11.33 -9.64
N VAL A 36 -3.86 11.81 -8.91
CA VAL A 36 -3.74 12.18 -7.50
C VAL A 36 -4.79 11.45 -6.68
N GLY A 37 -4.36 10.82 -5.58
CA GLY A 37 -5.25 10.25 -4.59
C GLY A 37 -4.77 10.53 -3.17
N ARG A 38 -5.61 10.21 -2.19
CA ARG A 38 -5.30 10.44 -0.79
C ARG A 38 -5.88 9.37 0.13
N ASP A 39 -5.27 9.23 1.30
CA ASP A 39 -5.85 8.46 2.38
C ASP A 39 -6.99 9.21 3.11
N THR A 40 -7.44 8.64 4.22
CA THR A 40 -8.58 9.16 4.98
C THR A 40 -8.22 10.29 5.94
N ARG A 41 -6.94 10.64 6.14
CA ARG A 41 -6.53 11.64 7.13
C ARG A 41 -7.23 12.97 6.88
N THR A 42 -7.64 13.62 7.97
CA THR A 42 -8.38 14.90 7.90
C THR A 42 -7.60 16.01 7.20
N THR A 43 -6.26 15.96 7.25
CA THR A 43 -5.36 16.93 6.61
C THR A 43 -5.15 16.67 5.12
N SER A 44 -5.46 15.46 4.63
CA SER A 44 -5.18 15.07 3.24
C SER A 44 -5.99 15.85 2.21
N LYS A 45 -7.22 16.28 2.54
CA LYS A 45 -8.04 17.08 1.62
C LYS A 45 -7.44 18.46 1.35
N LEU A 46 -6.82 19.07 2.37
CA LEU A 46 -6.13 20.35 2.22
C LEU A 46 -4.87 20.18 1.37
N LEU A 47 -4.08 19.14 1.63
CA LEU A 47 -2.88 18.84 0.84
C LEU A 47 -3.22 18.51 -0.61
N GLU A 48 -4.32 17.78 -0.87
CA GLU A 48 -4.82 17.51 -2.23
C GLU A 48 -5.06 18.81 -2.99
N HIS A 49 -5.75 19.79 -2.40
CA HIS A 49 -5.95 21.08 -3.07
C HIS A 49 -4.62 21.79 -3.36
N SER A 50 -3.65 21.71 -2.45
CA SER A 50 -2.33 22.35 -2.63
C SER A 50 -1.53 21.68 -3.75
N VAL A 51 -1.41 20.36 -3.74
CA VAL A 51 -0.73 19.57 -4.78
C VAL A 51 -1.37 19.82 -6.14
N VAL A 52 -2.69 19.72 -6.22
CA VAL A 52 -3.44 19.92 -7.47
C VAL A 52 -3.23 21.34 -7.98
N ALA A 53 -3.30 22.37 -7.12
CA ALA A 53 -3.02 23.75 -7.53
C ALA A 53 -1.62 23.91 -8.16
N GLY A 54 -0.61 23.25 -7.59
CA GLY A 54 0.74 23.25 -8.13
C GLY A 54 0.85 22.55 -9.48
N MET A 55 0.16 21.41 -9.64
CA MET A 55 0.14 20.67 -10.90
C MET A 55 -0.55 21.45 -12.01
N LEU A 56 -1.70 22.08 -11.70
CA LEU A 56 -2.44 22.91 -12.65
C LEU A 56 -1.65 24.15 -13.06
N SER A 57 -0.91 24.76 -12.12
CA SER A 57 -0.09 25.93 -12.43
C SER A 57 1.05 25.61 -13.39
N ALA A 58 1.48 24.35 -13.47
CA ALA A 58 2.46 23.85 -14.43
C ALA A 58 1.85 23.30 -15.74
N GLY A 59 0.53 23.41 -15.93
CA GLY A 59 -0.16 23.05 -17.18
C GLY A 59 -0.57 21.58 -17.28
N ALA A 60 -0.39 20.76 -16.24
CA ALA A 60 -0.72 19.34 -16.30
C ALA A 60 -2.23 19.06 -16.22
N THR A 61 -2.66 17.97 -16.86
CA THR A 61 -4.01 17.42 -16.66
C THR A 61 -4.03 16.51 -15.44
N VAL A 62 -4.86 16.80 -14.45
CA VAL A 62 -4.92 16.07 -13.18
C VAL A 62 -6.17 15.20 -13.10
N ARG A 63 -5.99 13.91 -12.84
CA ARG A 63 -7.06 12.94 -12.57
C ARG A 63 -7.14 12.69 -11.07
N THR A 64 -8.22 13.07 -10.41
CA THR A 64 -8.34 12.91 -8.94
C THR A 64 -9.14 11.66 -8.59
N CYS A 65 -8.56 10.74 -7.81
CA CYS A 65 -9.21 9.53 -7.32
C CYS A 65 -10.07 9.77 -6.06
N GLY A 66 -9.90 10.92 -5.39
CA GLY A 66 -10.48 11.13 -4.07
C GLY A 66 -9.80 10.27 -3.01
N ILE A 67 -10.60 9.64 -2.13
CA ILE A 67 -10.05 8.69 -1.15
C ILE A 67 -9.78 7.37 -1.86
N ALA A 68 -8.53 6.95 -1.88
CA ALA A 68 -8.10 5.71 -2.51
C ALA A 68 -6.84 5.18 -1.82
N PRO A 69 -6.66 3.86 -1.74
CA PRO A 69 -5.39 3.27 -1.30
C PRO A 69 -4.21 3.66 -2.18
N THR A 70 -3.01 3.59 -1.61
CA THR A 70 -1.75 3.80 -2.34
C THR A 70 -1.63 2.89 -3.56
N PRO A 71 -1.82 1.55 -3.46
CA PRO A 71 -1.78 0.68 -4.64
C PRO A 71 -2.82 1.04 -5.71
N THR A 72 -4.01 1.53 -5.32
CA THR A 72 -5.03 2.00 -6.28
C THR A 72 -4.57 3.23 -7.06
N VAL A 73 -3.90 4.18 -6.41
CA VAL A 73 -3.29 5.34 -7.09
C VAL A 73 -2.15 4.89 -8.01
N ALA A 74 -1.34 3.95 -7.56
CA ALA A 74 -0.25 3.37 -8.36
C ALA A 74 -0.78 2.64 -9.60
N TYR A 75 -1.83 1.83 -9.47
CA TYR A 75 -2.45 1.12 -10.58
C TYR A 75 -3.04 2.09 -11.60
N ALA A 76 -3.72 3.14 -11.15
CA ALA A 76 -4.29 4.18 -12.01
C ALA A 76 -3.22 5.02 -12.74
N ALA A 77 -1.98 5.07 -12.23
CA ALA A 77 -0.90 5.83 -12.84
C ALA A 77 -0.44 5.29 -14.21
N ARG A 78 -0.76 4.03 -14.57
CA ARG A 78 -0.41 3.40 -15.87
C ARG A 78 -0.85 4.17 -17.10
N GLY A 79 -1.93 4.95 -16.97
CA GLY A 79 -2.50 5.72 -18.07
C GLY A 79 -2.02 7.19 -18.13
N VAL A 80 -0.98 7.55 -17.37
CA VAL A 80 -0.44 8.92 -17.24
C VAL A 80 1.08 8.88 -17.00
N ASP A 81 1.71 10.04 -16.80
CA ASP A 81 3.15 10.17 -16.63
C ASP A 81 3.62 9.91 -15.19
N ALA A 82 2.77 10.18 -14.20
CA ALA A 82 3.07 9.94 -12.78
C ALA A 82 1.79 9.83 -11.92
N GLY A 83 1.94 9.21 -10.75
CA GLY A 83 0.97 9.25 -9.65
C GLY A 83 1.49 10.07 -8.47
N CYS A 84 0.58 10.70 -7.72
CA CYS A 84 0.88 11.34 -6.45
C CYS A 84 -0.13 10.88 -5.39
N MET A 85 0.38 10.23 -4.35
CA MET A 85 -0.42 9.75 -3.22
C MET A 85 -0.16 10.60 -1.99
N ILE A 86 -1.22 11.13 -1.40
CA ILE A 86 -1.17 11.96 -0.19
C ILE A 86 -1.47 11.09 1.02
N THR A 87 -0.43 10.79 1.79
CA THR A 87 -0.49 9.90 2.95
C THR A 87 0.78 9.95 3.78
N ALA A 88 0.68 9.50 5.03
CA ALA A 88 1.83 9.06 5.82
C ALA A 88 1.76 7.56 6.22
N SER A 89 1.00 6.74 5.48
CA SER A 89 0.88 5.29 5.70
C SER A 89 0.57 4.98 7.17
N HIS A 90 1.40 4.16 7.82
CA HIS A 90 1.26 3.73 9.21
C HIS A 90 1.58 4.78 10.29
N ASN A 91 2.09 5.97 9.94
CA ASN A 91 2.43 7.00 10.93
C ASN A 91 1.18 7.49 11.72
N PRO A 92 1.33 8.08 12.92
CA PRO A 92 0.21 8.65 13.67
C PRO A 92 -0.60 9.67 12.86
N GLU A 93 -1.87 9.87 13.19
CA GLU A 93 -2.82 10.75 12.47
C GLU A 93 -2.32 12.19 12.26
N SER A 94 -1.48 12.70 13.16
CA SER A 94 -0.89 14.03 13.07
C SER A 94 0.10 14.18 11.91
N TYR A 95 0.59 13.08 11.35
CA TYR A 95 1.49 13.08 10.20
C TYR A 95 0.71 13.09 8.89
N ASN A 96 1.32 13.62 7.84
CA ASN A 96 0.91 13.41 6.47
C ASN A 96 2.12 13.55 5.52
N GLY A 97 1.91 13.36 4.24
CA GLY A 97 3.02 13.22 3.31
C GLY A 97 2.60 13.08 1.85
N LEU A 98 3.60 12.89 1.01
CA LEU A 98 3.47 12.75 -0.44
C LEU A 98 4.38 11.63 -0.93
N LYS A 99 3.82 10.67 -1.66
CA LYS A 99 4.54 9.66 -2.44
C LYS A 99 4.39 10.01 -3.93
N LEU A 100 5.48 9.94 -4.69
CA LEU A 100 5.45 10.05 -6.15
C LEU A 100 5.69 8.66 -6.74
N LEU A 101 4.89 8.32 -7.75
CA LEU A 101 4.79 6.98 -8.31
C LEU A 101 5.00 7.04 -9.82
N ASN A 102 5.77 6.09 -10.35
CA ASN A 102 5.96 5.87 -11.77
C ASN A 102 4.70 5.22 -12.40
N PRO A 103 4.55 5.27 -13.74
CA PRO A 103 3.43 4.62 -14.41
C PRO A 103 3.33 3.10 -14.18
N ASP A 104 4.44 2.44 -13.89
CA ASP A 104 4.47 0.99 -13.56
C ASP A 104 4.10 0.69 -12.09
N GLY A 105 3.84 1.73 -11.29
CA GLY A 105 3.49 1.66 -9.87
C GLY A 105 4.67 1.72 -8.91
N SER A 106 5.92 1.63 -9.39
CA SER A 106 7.10 1.79 -8.53
C SER A 106 7.17 3.20 -7.95
N ALA A 107 7.72 3.35 -6.75
CA ALA A 107 8.01 4.68 -6.21
C ALA A 107 9.13 5.37 -7.01
N PHE A 108 9.10 6.70 -7.06
CA PHE A 108 10.22 7.45 -7.63
C PHE A 108 11.53 7.07 -6.94
N ASN A 109 12.53 6.67 -7.72
CA ASN A 109 13.83 6.28 -7.21
C ASN A 109 14.63 7.49 -6.67
N PRO A 110 15.75 7.28 -5.93
CA PRO A 110 16.52 8.38 -5.35
C PRO A 110 16.98 9.45 -6.34
N GLY A 111 17.25 9.06 -7.60
CA GLY A 111 17.61 10.00 -8.67
C GLY A 111 16.43 10.91 -9.06
N GLN A 112 15.25 10.33 -9.26
CA GLN A 112 14.02 11.08 -9.55
C GLN A 112 13.64 12.00 -8.38
N GLN A 113 13.75 11.51 -7.15
CA GLN A 113 13.51 12.32 -5.94
C GLN A 113 14.44 13.53 -5.86
N ALA A 114 15.74 13.36 -6.15
CA ALA A 114 16.70 14.45 -6.18
C ALA A 114 16.37 15.50 -7.26
N VAL A 115 15.85 15.07 -8.42
CA VAL A 115 15.35 15.99 -9.46
C VAL A 115 14.18 16.82 -8.94
N ILE A 116 13.21 16.19 -8.26
CA ILE A 116 12.09 16.91 -7.65
C ILE A 116 12.59 17.91 -6.60
N GLU A 117 13.48 17.49 -5.68
CA GLU A 117 14.05 18.38 -4.66
C GLU A 117 14.76 19.60 -5.27
N GLY A 118 15.56 19.39 -6.32
CA GLY A 118 16.24 20.46 -7.04
C GLY A 118 15.28 21.42 -7.76
N ALA A 119 14.09 20.93 -8.13
CA ALA A 119 13.07 21.69 -8.81
C ALA A 119 12.18 22.53 -7.86
N LEU A 120 12.17 22.24 -6.54
CA LEU A 120 11.31 22.94 -5.57
C LEU A 120 11.60 24.44 -5.43
N THR A 121 12.82 24.87 -5.77
CA THR A 121 13.22 26.29 -5.70
C THR A 121 12.82 27.10 -6.93
N LYS A 122 12.27 26.44 -7.96
CA LYS A 122 11.84 27.05 -9.21
C LYS A 122 10.32 27.06 -9.30
N SER A 123 9.77 28.13 -9.84
CA SER A 123 8.37 28.16 -10.26
C SER A 123 8.30 27.60 -11.68
N HIS A 124 7.50 26.54 -11.87
CA HIS A 124 7.22 25.95 -13.19
C HIS A 124 5.89 26.46 -13.74
N TRP A 125 5.54 27.71 -13.46
CA TRP A 125 4.23 28.25 -13.79
C TRP A 125 4.13 28.61 -15.27
N VAL A 126 3.01 28.22 -15.88
CA VAL A 126 2.69 28.53 -17.28
C VAL A 126 1.78 29.77 -17.39
N ASP A 127 1.58 30.29 -18.61
CA ASP A 127 0.68 31.43 -18.84
C ASP A 127 -0.77 31.10 -18.42
N TRP A 128 -1.59 32.13 -18.18
CA TRP A 128 -2.99 31.93 -17.79
C TRP A 128 -3.81 31.14 -18.83
N ARG A 129 -3.38 31.14 -20.10
CA ARG A 129 -4.02 30.39 -21.19
C ARG A 129 -3.64 28.92 -21.23
N GLU A 130 -2.57 28.54 -20.55
CA GLU A 130 -1.99 27.19 -20.57
C GLU A 130 -2.21 26.44 -19.25
N GLN A 131 -2.99 27.02 -18.33
CA GLN A 131 -3.31 26.38 -17.05
C GLN A 131 -3.94 25.00 -17.28
N GLY A 132 -3.53 24.05 -16.43
CA GLY A 132 -4.03 22.69 -16.48
C GLY A 132 -5.52 22.59 -16.12
N CYS A 133 -6.05 21.36 -16.17
CA CYS A 133 -7.40 21.06 -15.71
C CYS A 133 -7.42 19.86 -14.77
N ALA A 134 -8.41 19.78 -13.88
CA ALA A 134 -8.60 18.66 -12.97
C ALA A 134 -10.00 18.06 -13.12
N TYR A 135 -10.10 16.74 -13.13
CA TYR A 135 -11.39 16.02 -13.12
C TYR A 135 -11.31 14.71 -12.32
N PRO A 136 -12.42 14.26 -11.72
CA PRO A 136 -12.45 13.01 -10.98
C PRO A 136 -12.46 11.79 -11.89
N ILE A 137 -11.87 10.68 -11.40
CA ILE A 137 -11.92 9.36 -12.03
C ILE A 137 -12.33 8.29 -11.00
N ASP A 138 -12.89 7.17 -11.47
CA ASP A 138 -13.15 5.99 -10.64
C ASP A 138 -11.97 5.01 -10.73
N ALA A 139 -10.93 5.25 -9.94
CA ALA A 139 -9.77 4.35 -9.87
C ALA A 139 -10.03 3.10 -9.02
N VAL A 140 -10.97 3.18 -8.07
CA VAL A 140 -11.28 2.11 -7.13
C VAL A 140 -11.90 0.91 -7.86
N THR A 141 -12.89 1.15 -8.72
CA THR A 141 -13.51 0.08 -9.50
C THR A 141 -12.52 -0.59 -10.44
N VAL A 142 -11.70 0.20 -11.16
CA VAL A 142 -10.68 -0.35 -12.07
C VAL A 142 -9.68 -1.24 -11.35
N HIS A 143 -9.21 -0.82 -10.17
CA HIS A 143 -8.28 -1.63 -9.38
C HIS A 143 -8.94 -2.89 -8.81
N ARG A 144 -10.18 -2.77 -8.32
CA ARG A 144 -10.96 -3.91 -7.80
C ARG A 144 -11.16 -4.98 -8.88
N GLU A 145 -11.61 -4.58 -10.07
CA GLU A 145 -11.83 -5.48 -11.20
C GLU A 145 -10.54 -6.19 -11.62
N ALA A 146 -9.42 -5.47 -11.67
CA ALA A 146 -8.13 -6.07 -11.98
C ALA A 146 -7.71 -7.17 -10.98
N ILE A 147 -8.00 -7.00 -9.68
CA ILE A 147 -7.71 -8.03 -8.68
C ILE A 147 -8.68 -9.21 -8.82
N LEU A 148 -9.97 -8.95 -9.07
CA LEU A 148 -10.98 -10.01 -9.27
C LEU A 148 -10.69 -10.89 -10.49
N ASP A 149 -10.03 -10.34 -11.52
CA ASP A 149 -9.60 -11.11 -12.69
C ASP A 149 -8.44 -12.08 -12.39
N GLU A 150 -7.73 -11.88 -11.27
CA GLU A 150 -6.52 -12.65 -10.90
C GLU A 150 -6.75 -13.62 -9.73
N VAL A 151 -7.81 -13.46 -8.93
CA VAL A 151 -8.07 -14.22 -7.70
C VAL A 151 -9.38 -14.99 -7.77
N ASN A 152 -9.38 -16.28 -7.39
CA ASN A 152 -10.59 -17.11 -7.39
C ASN A 152 -10.74 -18.01 -6.15
N LEU A 153 -11.80 -17.78 -5.36
CA LEU A 153 -12.09 -18.62 -4.20
C LEU A 153 -12.77 -19.94 -4.59
N ASP A 154 -12.13 -21.07 -4.28
CA ASP A 154 -12.65 -22.42 -4.53
C ASP A 154 -13.92 -22.75 -3.72
N ARG A 155 -14.07 -22.08 -2.57
CA ARG A 155 -15.26 -22.15 -1.72
C ARG A 155 -15.47 -20.84 -0.97
N PRO A 156 -16.70 -20.55 -0.54
CA PRO A 156 -16.96 -19.42 0.35
C PRO A 156 -16.13 -19.52 1.63
N VAL A 157 -15.50 -18.40 2.01
CA VAL A 157 -14.78 -18.25 3.28
C VAL A 157 -15.35 -17.09 4.07
N THR A 158 -15.36 -17.20 5.39
CA THR A 158 -15.64 -16.06 6.27
C THR A 158 -14.32 -15.39 6.62
N ALA A 159 -14.16 -14.11 6.29
CA ALA A 159 -12.96 -13.33 6.59
C ALA A 159 -13.29 -12.17 7.52
N VAL A 160 -12.52 -12.02 8.60
CA VAL A 160 -12.55 -10.78 9.40
C VAL A 160 -11.69 -9.74 8.69
N LEU A 161 -12.19 -8.54 8.49
CA LEU A 161 -11.45 -7.47 7.82
C LEU A 161 -11.37 -6.25 8.74
N ASP A 162 -10.16 -5.80 9.09
CA ASP A 162 -9.95 -4.55 9.82
C ASP A 162 -9.19 -3.53 8.96
N CYS A 163 -9.90 -2.51 8.49
CA CYS A 163 -9.30 -1.43 7.70
C CYS A 163 -8.77 -0.26 8.55
N GLY A 164 -8.90 -0.30 9.89
CA GLY A 164 -8.42 0.77 10.78
C GLY A 164 -8.99 2.16 10.49
N ASN A 165 -10.13 2.27 9.80
CA ASN A 165 -10.69 3.50 9.21
C ASN A 165 -9.82 4.18 8.14
N GLY A 166 -8.85 3.43 7.59
CA GLY A 166 -7.97 3.82 6.51
C GLY A 166 -8.59 3.66 5.12
N ALA A 167 -7.76 3.87 4.10
CA ALA A 167 -8.16 3.92 2.71
C ALA A 167 -8.66 2.56 2.18
N GLY A 168 -8.19 1.43 2.74
CA GLY A 168 -8.69 0.09 2.36
C GLY A 168 -10.21 -0.05 2.51
N SER A 169 -10.84 0.77 3.37
CA SER A 169 -12.30 0.80 3.60
C SER A 169 -13.12 1.08 2.33
N VAL A 170 -12.55 1.70 1.30
CA VAL A 170 -13.28 2.03 0.07
C VAL A 170 -13.21 0.94 -1.00
N ILE A 171 -12.45 -0.14 -0.78
CA ILE A 171 -12.21 -1.17 -1.79
C ILE A 171 -12.24 -2.60 -1.24
N THR A 172 -11.50 -2.89 -0.17
CA THR A 172 -11.31 -4.27 0.32
C THR A 172 -12.63 -4.95 0.74
N PRO A 173 -13.58 -4.28 1.43
CA PRO A 173 -14.84 -4.92 1.81
C PRO A 173 -15.64 -5.43 0.60
N ASP A 174 -15.80 -4.58 -0.42
CA ASP A 174 -16.57 -4.92 -1.62
C ASP A 174 -15.79 -5.92 -2.50
N LEU A 175 -14.47 -5.76 -2.62
CA LEU A 175 -13.60 -6.71 -3.32
C LEU A 175 -13.75 -8.13 -2.77
N LEU A 176 -13.59 -8.31 -1.45
CA LEU A 176 -13.65 -9.63 -0.85
C LEU A 176 -15.06 -10.22 -0.94
N ALA A 177 -16.11 -9.39 -0.80
CA ALA A 177 -17.47 -9.83 -0.98
C ALA A 177 -17.76 -10.29 -2.42
N GLU A 178 -17.30 -9.53 -3.42
CA GLU A 178 -17.41 -9.87 -4.85
C GLU A 178 -16.60 -11.12 -5.21
N ALA A 179 -15.45 -11.33 -4.57
CA ALA A 179 -14.64 -12.54 -4.70
C ALA A 179 -15.29 -13.79 -4.06
N GLY A 180 -16.40 -13.64 -3.33
CA GLY A 180 -17.16 -14.75 -2.74
C GLY A 180 -16.94 -14.98 -1.24
N ALA A 181 -16.23 -14.07 -0.55
CA ALA A 181 -16.05 -14.13 0.90
C ALA A 181 -17.25 -13.52 1.65
N THR A 182 -17.57 -14.08 2.81
CA THR A 182 -18.42 -13.42 3.82
C THR A 182 -17.55 -12.52 4.68
N VAL A 183 -17.66 -11.20 4.49
CA VAL A 183 -16.80 -10.23 5.17
C VAL A 183 -17.41 -9.78 6.50
N ILE A 184 -16.64 -9.96 7.58
CA ILE A 184 -16.93 -9.38 8.90
C ILE A 184 -16.08 -8.12 9.06
N GLY A 185 -16.62 -7.00 8.60
CA GLY A 185 -15.93 -5.72 8.61
C GLY A 185 -15.82 -5.09 10.00
N LEU A 186 -14.60 -4.72 10.36
CA LEU A 186 -14.22 -3.94 11.54
C LEU A 186 -13.56 -2.65 11.05
N ASN A 187 -13.95 -1.51 11.59
CA ASN A 187 -13.34 -0.22 11.24
C ASN A 187 -13.29 0.04 9.71
N CYS A 188 -14.21 -0.54 8.94
CA CYS A 188 -14.29 -0.42 7.48
C CYS A 188 -15.08 0.81 7.02
N ASN A 189 -15.24 1.80 7.89
CA ASN A 189 -15.85 3.08 7.57
C ASN A 189 -14.78 4.17 7.55
N VAL A 190 -14.83 5.04 6.54
CA VAL A 190 -13.97 6.23 6.47
C VAL A 190 -14.41 7.24 7.53
N SER A 191 -13.51 7.61 8.45
CA SER A 191 -13.77 8.58 9.53
C SER A 191 -12.75 9.72 9.59
N GLY A 192 -11.56 9.52 9.02
CA GLY A 192 -10.37 10.36 9.20
C GLY A 192 -9.74 10.32 10.59
N ARG A 193 -10.24 9.44 11.46
CA ARG A 193 -9.67 9.09 12.76
C ARG A 193 -9.62 7.57 12.90
N PHE A 194 -8.42 7.03 13.01
CA PHE A 194 -8.15 5.61 13.14
C PHE A 194 -8.59 5.09 14.51
N ALA A 195 -9.40 4.03 14.53
CA ALA A 195 -9.85 3.36 15.75
C ALA A 195 -8.72 2.66 16.53
N ARG A 196 -7.58 2.43 15.87
CA ARG A 196 -6.35 1.87 16.43
C ARG A 196 -5.15 2.58 15.77
N PRO A 197 -3.92 2.47 16.32
CA PRO A 197 -2.74 2.87 15.57
C PRO A 197 -2.75 2.24 14.18
N SER A 198 -2.36 3.05 13.19
CA SER A 198 -2.46 2.66 11.79
C SER A 198 -1.61 1.44 11.48
N GLU A 199 -0.46 1.28 12.12
CA GLU A 199 0.41 0.13 11.94
C GLU A 199 -0.25 -1.17 12.46
N PRO A 200 -0.38 -2.22 11.62
CA PRO A 200 -1.12 -3.43 11.92
C PRO A 200 -0.32 -4.43 12.77
N LEU A 201 0.28 -3.97 13.88
CA LEU A 201 1.02 -4.80 14.83
C LEU A 201 0.06 -5.64 15.69
N GLU A 202 0.47 -6.87 16.04
CA GLU A 202 -0.29 -7.77 16.93
C GLU A 202 -0.76 -7.08 18.23
N THR A 203 0.11 -6.26 18.83
CA THR A 203 -0.17 -5.53 20.08
C THR A 203 -1.31 -4.52 19.95
N ASN A 204 -1.60 -4.03 18.74
CA ASN A 204 -2.70 -3.11 18.45
C ASN A 204 -4.03 -3.84 18.18
N LEU A 205 -4.01 -5.17 18.16
CA LEU A 205 -5.09 -6.03 17.66
C LEU A 205 -5.58 -7.10 18.66
N PRO A 206 -5.68 -6.82 19.98
CA PRO A 206 -5.99 -7.85 20.98
C PRO A 206 -7.39 -8.47 20.84
N TYR A 207 -8.27 -7.83 20.07
CA TYR A 207 -9.65 -8.26 19.87
C TYR A 207 -9.83 -9.23 18.68
N ILE A 208 -8.88 -9.31 17.75
CA ILE A 208 -9.02 -10.13 16.54
C ILE A 208 -9.10 -11.64 16.85
N PRO A 209 -8.23 -12.24 17.69
CA PRO A 209 -8.26 -13.68 17.95
C PRO A 209 -9.60 -14.19 18.45
N ASP A 210 -10.27 -13.39 19.29
CA ASP A 210 -11.56 -13.70 19.88
C ASP A 210 -12.69 -13.65 18.84
N ILE A 211 -12.62 -12.71 17.89
CA ILE A 211 -13.60 -12.57 16.82
C ILE A 211 -13.45 -13.71 15.82
N VAL A 212 -12.22 -14.02 15.40
CA VAL A 212 -11.94 -15.15 14.50
C VAL A 212 -12.56 -16.43 15.04
N ARG A 213 -12.25 -16.80 16.29
CA ARG A 213 -12.76 -18.02 16.93
C ARG A 213 -14.27 -18.03 17.14
N LYS A 214 -14.89 -16.89 17.47
CA LYS A 214 -16.36 -16.81 17.71
C LYS A 214 -17.17 -16.81 16.42
N ARG A 215 -16.52 -16.51 15.29
CA ARG A 215 -17.17 -16.39 13.98
C ARG A 215 -16.81 -17.53 13.04
N ASP A 216 -15.98 -18.47 13.50
CA ASP A 216 -15.40 -19.54 12.69
C ASP A 216 -14.82 -18.97 11.38
N ALA A 217 -14.11 -17.84 11.50
CA ALA A 217 -13.50 -17.18 10.35
C ALA A 217 -12.27 -17.95 9.89
N ALA A 218 -12.09 -18.09 8.57
CA ALA A 218 -10.97 -18.81 7.98
C ALA A 218 -9.67 -18.00 8.05
N CYS A 219 -9.77 -16.68 8.14
CA CYS A 219 -8.65 -15.77 8.37
C CYS A 219 -9.14 -14.41 8.88
N ALA A 220 -8.19 -13.58 9.31
CA ALA A 220 -8.40 -12.14 9.44
C ALA A 220 -7.37 -11.38 8.61
N VAL A 221 -7.82 -10.31 7.94
CA VAL A 221 -7.02 -9.37 7.14
C VAL A 221 -6.99 -8.03 7.86
N ILE A 222 -5.81 -7.45 7.99
CA ILE A 222 -5.58 -6.18 8.70
C ILE A 222 -4.77 -5.24 7.80
N HIS A 223 -5.34 -4.09 7.46
CA HIS A 223 -4.64 -3.06 6.70
C HIS A 223 -4.01 -1.99 7.57
N ASP A 224 -3.05 -1.27 7.01
CA ASP A 224 -2.64 0.02 7.51
C ASP A 224 -3.47 1.18 6.92
N GLY A 225 -3.00 2.42 7.07
CA GLY A 225 -3.81 3.63 6.84
C GLY A 225 -4.08 3.91 5.37
N ASP A 226 -3.13 3.60 4.48
CA ASP A 226 -3.24 3.72 3.03
C ASP A 226 -3.34 2.38 2.31
N ALA A 227 -3.39 1.27 3.07
CA ALA A 227 -3.61 -0.09 2.61
C ALA A 227 -2.58 -0.59 1.58
N ASP A 228 -1.35 -0.08 1.65
CA ASP A 228 -0.19 -0.70 0.99
C ASP A 228 0.32 -1.92 1.78
N ARG A 229 0.03 -1.98 3.09
CA ARG A 229 0.34 -3.11 3.95
C ARG A 229 -0.86 -4.01 4.23
N MET A 230 -0.57 -5.30 4.40
CA MET A 230 -1.50 -6.30 4.91
C MET A 230 -0.80 -7.24 5.88
N MET A 231 -1.36 -7.37 7.08
CA MET A 231 -1.03 -8.41 8.06
C MET A 231 -2.27 -9.27 8.35
N ALA A 232 -2.06 -10.45 8.92
CA ALA A 232 -3.14 -11.43 9.01
C ALA A 232 -3.16 -12.25 10.31
N PHE A 233 -4.31 -12.88 10.54
CA PHE A 233 -4.46 -13.97 11.50
C PHE A 233 -4.97 -15.22 10.79
N ASP A 234 -4.53 -16.39 11.25
CA ASP A 234 -5.03 -17.68 10.77
C ASP A 234 -6.42 -18.01 11.35
N ASP A 235 -6.99 -19.15 10.96
CA ASP A 235 -8.28 -19.68 11.40
C ASP A 235 -8.33 -20.06 12.90
N ARG A 236 -7.17 -20.16 13.56
CA ARG A 236 -7.05 -20.37 15.02
C ARG A 236 -6.95 -19.04 15.78
N GLY A 237 -6.93 -17.91 15.06
CA GLY A 237 -6.78 -16.58 15.63
C GLY A 237 -5.35 -16.28 16.08
N ARG A 238 -4.33 -16.94 15.50
CA ARG A 238 -2.92 -16.62 15.74
C ARG A 238 -2.46 -15.56 14.77
N TYR A 239 -1.72 -14.56 15.26
CA TYR A 239 -1.10 -13.57 14.38
C TYR A 239 -0.05 -14.24 13.49
N ILE A 240 -0.11 -13.98 12.20
CA ILE A 240 0.85 -14.48 11.22
C ILE A 240 1.93 -13.41 11.06
N ASP A 241 3.15 -13.70 11.51
CA ASP A 241 4.26 -12.78 11.35
C ASP A 241 4.65 -12.61 9.87
N GLY A 242 5.25 -11.47 9.54
CA GLY A 242 5.51 -11.12 8.14
C GLY A 242 6.47 -12.07 7.44
N ASP A 243 7.39 -12.72 8.16
CA ASP A 243 8.28 -13.71 7.55
C ASP A 243 7.52 -14.95 7.09
N HIS A 244 6.54 -15.40 7.88
CA HIS A 244 5.68 -16.52 7.48
C HIS A 244 4.67 -16.12 6.39
N LEU A 245 4.16 -14.88 6.38
CA LEU A 245 3.34 -14.40 5.26
C LEU A 245 4.12 -14.36 3.95
N LEU A 246 5.37 -13.89 3.99
CA LEU A 246 6.27 -13.89 2.83
C LEU A 246 6.46 -15.32 2.27
N MET A 247 6.68 -16.30 3.16
CA MET A 247 6.81 -17.71 2.77
C MET A 247 5.49 -18.31 2.27
N LEU A 248 4.38 -18.01 2.93
CA LEU A 248 3.05 -18.49 2.55
C LEU A 248 2.71 -18.05 1.12
N PHE A 249 2.89 -16.78 0.79
CA PHE A 249 2.66 -16.29 -0.56
C PHE A 249 3.64 -16.89 -1.57
N ALA A 250 4.93 -17.01 -1.22
CA ALA A 250 5.92 -17.63 -2.08
C ALA A 250 5.57 -19.10 -2.41
N GLN A 251 5.14 -19.88 -1.42
CA GLN A 251 4.77 -21.27 -1.61
C GLN A 251 3.46 -21.44 -2.38
N TYR A 252 2.43 -20.66 -2.04
CA TYR A 252 1.12 -20.75 -2.70
C TYR A 252 1.20 -20.42 -4.20
N LEU A 253 1.91 -19.36 -4.55
CA LEU A 253 2.08 -18.93 -5.93
C LEU A 253 3.24 -19.67 -6.67
N ASP A 254 3.85 -20.69 -6.04
CA ASP A 254 5.01 -21.44 -6.55
C ASP A 254 6.20 -20.55 -6.99
N LEU A 255 6.41 -19.43 -6.30
CA LEU A 255 7.39 -18.40 -6.65
C LEU A 255 8.81 -18.88 -6.34
N LYS A 256 9.73 -18.69 -7.29
CA LYS A 256 11.10 -19.20 -7.18
C LYS A 256 12.12 -18.14 -6.80
N ARG A 257 11.82 -16.86 -7.06
CA ARG A 257 12.73 -15.74 -6.82
C ARG A 257 12.02 -14.66 -6.00
N VAL A 258 12.50 -14.44 -4.79
CA VAL A 258 11.91 -13.48 -3.85
C VAL A 258 12.90 -12.34 -3.57
N VAL A 259 12.43 -11.10 -3.69
CA VAL A 259 13.17 -9.93 -3.22
C VAL A 259 12.64 -9.53 -1.85
N THR A 260 13.52 -9.42 -0.86
CA THR A 260 13.13 -8.94 0.47
C THR A 260 14.24 -8.10 1.08
N THR A 261 14.06 -7.65 2.31
CA THR A 261 14.99 -6.77 3.00
C THR A 261 15.98 -7.56 3.85
N VAL A 262 17.10 -6.92 4.21
CA VAL A 262 18.15 -7.54 5.05
C VAL A 262 17.66 -8.02 6.42
N ASP A 263 16.56 -7.48 6.93
CA ASP A 263 15.97 -7.82 8.22
C ASP A 263 14.92 -8.96 8.17
N ALA A 264 14.57 -9.47 6.98
CA ALA A 264 13.73 -10.65 6.84
C ALA A 264 14.41 -11.89 7.45
N SER A 265 13.63 -12.85 7.95
CA SER A 265 14.14 -14.13 8.46
C SER A 265 14.93 -14.87 7.38
N MET A 266 15.87 -15.74 7.77
CA MET A 266 16.55 -16.65 6.83
C MET A 266 15.68 -17.87 6.44
N ALA A 267 14.45 -17.94 6.96
CA ALA A 267 13.52 -19.01 6.64
C ALA A 267 13.05 -18.99 5.18
N ILE A 268 13.04 -17.82 4.54
CA ILE A 268 12.59 -17.65 3.15
C ILE A 268 13.52 -18.35 2.15
N GLU A 269 14.81 -18.49 2.47
CA GLU A 269 15.78 -19.25 1.67
C GLU A 269 15.49 -20.76 1.60
N GLU A 270 14.66 -21.30 2.50
CA GLU A 270 14.22 -22.70 2.44
C GLU A 270 13.16 -22.93 1.35
N VAL A 271 12.51 -21.87 0.85
CA VAL A 271 11.39 -21.97 -0.12
C VAL A 271 11.67 -21.26 -1.45
N ALA A 272 12.63 -20.33 -1.52
CA ALA A 272 12.95 -19.57 -2.74
C ALA A 272 14.43 -19.15 -2.83
N GLU A 273 14.87 -18.78 -4.04
CA GLU A 273 16.10 -18.00 -4.24
C GLU A 273 15.82 -16.54 -3.82
N VAL A 274 16.73 -15.93 -3.04
CA VAL A 274 16.47 -14.65 -2.40
C VAL A 274 17.51 -13.60 -2.76
N ARG A 275 17.05 -12.39 -3.11
CA ARG A 275 17.89 -11.17 -3.12
C ARG A 275 17.46 -10.25 -1.99
N ARG A 276 18.45 -9.74 -1.26
CA ARG A 276 18.23 -8.87 -0.10
C ARG A 276 18.59 -7.42 -0.43
N THR A 277 17.69 -6.50 -0.09
CA THR A 277 17.85 -5.05 -0.26
C THR A 277 17.97 -4.35 1.10
N PRO A 278 18.41 -3.09 1.17
CA PRO A 278 18.19 -2.26 2.36
C PRO A 278 16.69 -2.20 2.72
N VAL A 279 16.40 -1.93 3.99
CA VAL A 279 15.02 -1.77 4.50
C VAL A 279 14.32 -0.63 3.77
N GLY A 280 13.09 -0.88 3.31
CA GLY A 280 12.27 0.03 2.52
C GLY A 280 11.74 -0.61 1.23
N ASP A 281 10.41 -0.67 1.12
CA ASP A 281 9.63 -1.08 -0.05
C ASP A 281 10.17 -0.55 -1.40
N THR A 282 10.66 0.69 -1.44
CA THR A 282 11.20 1.31 -2.65
C THR A 282 12.42 0.56 -3.18
N PHE A 283 13.29 0.04 -2.30
CA PHE A 283 14.45 -0.74 -2.73
C PHE A 283 14.04 -2.14 -3.23
N VAL A 284 13.03 -2.74 -2.59
CA VAL A 284 12.46 -4.03 -3.04
C VAL A 284 11.84 -3.86 -4.42
N SER A 285 11.02 -2.81 -4.61
CA SER A 285 10.39 -2.44 -5.89
C SER A 285 11.44 -2.22 -6.99
N GLU A 286 12.51 -1.47 -6.71
CA GLU A 286 13.59 -1.20 -7.67
C GLU A 286 14.32 -2.47 -8.12
N GLU A 287 14.63 -3.39 -7.20
CA GLU A 287 15.26 -4.66 -7.56
C GLU A 287 14.34 -5.55 -8.41
N LEU A 288 13.03 -5.56 -8.09
CA LEU A 288 11.99 -6.31 -8.83
C LEU A 288 11.85 -5.88 -10.29
N LEU A 289 12.27 -4.66 -10.66
CA LEU A 289 12.30 -4.23 -12.06
C LEU A 289 13.26 -5.08 -12.91
N SER A 290 14.26 -5.70 -12.29
CA SER A 290 15.29 -6.49 -12.99
C SER A 290 15.30 -7.96 -12.62
N TRP A 291 14.82 -8.32 -11.43
CA TRP A 291 14.87 -9.69 -10.92
C TRP A 291 13.86 -9.94 -9.81
N GLY A 292 13.21 -11.09 -9.85
CA GLY A 292 12.27 -11.54 -8.82
C GLY A 292 10.87 -11.74 -9.38
N ASP A 293 10.16 -12.70 -8.81
CA ASP A 293 8.78 -13.03 -9.16
C ASP A 293 7.80 -12.43 -8.12
N PHE A 294 8.31 -12.08 -6.95
CA PHE A 294 7.59 -11.51 -5.81
C PHE A 294 8.56 -10.78 -4.90
N GLY A 295 8.08 -9.78 -4.17
CA GLY A 295 8.87 -9.24 -3.09
C GLY A 295 8.04 -8.73 -1.94
N GLY A 296 8.70 -8.52 -0.80
CA GLY A 296 8.03 -7.93 0.33
C GLY A 296 8.90 -7.67 1.54
N GLU A 297 8.30 -7.02 2.51
CA GLU A 297 8.90 -6.69 3.80
C GLU A 297 8.10 -7.35 4.91
N ALA A 298 8.77 -7.78 5.99
CA ALA A 298 8.11 -8.36 7.17
C ALA A 298 7.13 -7.39 7.88
N SER A 299 7.09 -6.12 7.47
CA SER A 299 6.13 -5.12 7.92
C SER A 299 4.75 -5.22 7.24
N GLY A 300 4.58 -6.10 6.24
CA GLY A 300 3.32 -6.33 5.54
C GLY A 300 3.26 -5.73 4.13
N SER A 301 4.36 -5.17 3.61
CA SER A 301 4.44 -4.65 2.24
C SER A 301 4.64 -5.81 1.27
N TRP A 302 3.64 -6.14 0.45
CA TRP A 302 3.69 -7.27 -0.52
C TRP A 302 3.59 -6.75 -1.94
N ILE A 303 4.60 -7.02 -2.78
CA ILE A 303 4.70 -6.53 -4.16
C ILE A 303 4.57 -7.71 -5.11
N PHE A 304 3.58 -7.65 -6.00
CA PHE A 304 3.31 -8.65 -7.04
C PHE A 304 3.61 -8.03 -8.42
N PRO A 305 4.82 -8.19 -9.00
CA PRO A 305 5.21 -7.53 -10.25
C PRO A 305 4.29 -7.79 -11.44
N GLY A 306 3.61 -8.94 -11.48
CA GLY A 306 2.60 -9.24 -12.50
C GLY A 306 1.38 -8.32 -12.41
N HIS A 307 1.06 -7.86 -11.20
CA HIS A 307 -0.01 -6.91 -10.95
C HIS A 307 0.49 -5.47 -10.98
N SER A 308 1.48 -5.09 -10.15
CA SER A 308 2.04 -3.73 -9.99
C SER A 308 3.39 -3.76 -9.23
N TYR A 309 4.27 -2.76 -9.42
CA TYR A 309 5.49 -2.61 -8.62
C TYR A 309 5.29 -1.85 -7.30
N CYS A 310 4.05 -1.51 -6.96
CA CYS A 310 3.67 -0.94 -5.67
C CYS A 310 3.29 -2.05 -4.68
N PRO A 311 3.63 -1.94 -3.38
CA PRO A 311 3.06 -2.82 -2.38
C PRO A 311 1.53 -2.73 -2.37
N ASP A 312 0.88 -3.89 -2.45
CA ASP A 312 -0.56 -4.00 -2.58
C ASP A 312 -1.14 -4.92 -1.51
N GLY A 313 -1.47 -4.32 -0.38
CA GLY A 313 -2.14 -5.03 0.69
C GLY A 313 -3.51 -5.57 0.28
N ILE A 314 -4.20 -4.92 -0.66
CA ILE A 314 -5.56 -5.27 -1.10
C ILE A 314 -5.52 -6.52 -1.97
N TYR A 315 -4.58 -6.59 -2.90
CA TYR A 315 -4.29 -7.81 -3.64
C TYR A 315 -3.95 -8.94 -2.66
N ALA A 316 -3.02 -8.68 -1.73
CA ALA A 316 -2.62 -9.68 -0.74
C ALA A 316 -3.79 -10.17 0.13
N ALA A 317 -4.75 -9.29 0.45
CA ALA A 317 -5.95 -9.64 1.19
C ALA A 317 -6.87 -10.61 0.42
N ALA A 318 -7.06 -10.36 -0.88
CA ALA A 318 -7.82 -11.24 -1.76
C ALA A 318 -7.12 -12.60 -1.89
N LEU A 319 -5.81 -12.59 -2.15
CA LEU A 319 -4.98 -13.79 -2.23
C LEU A 319 -4.99 -14.59 -0.92
N LEU A 320 -4.97 -13.94 0.24
CA LEU A 320 -5.10 -14.64 1.53
C LEU A 320 -6.46 -15.35 1.66
N CYS A 321 -7.54 -14.75 1.17
CA CYS A 321 -8.86 -15.37 1.17
C CYS A 321 -8.92 -16.56 0.19
N GLU A 322 -8.23 -16.46 -0.94
CA GLU A 322 -8.02 -17.55 -1.89
C GLU A 322 -7.33 -18.74 -1.23
N ILE A 323 -6.18 -18.48 -0.59
CA ILE A 323 -5.42 -19.47 0.20
C ILE A 323 -6.31 -20.08 1.26
N ALA A 324 -7.07 -19.28 2.02
CA ALA A 324 -7.97 -19.77 3.06
C ALA A 324 -9.14 -20.61 2.52
N SER A 325 -9.44 -20.51 1.22
CA SER A 325 -10.47 -21.31 0.55
C SER A 325 -9.93 -22.71 0.19
N GLU A 326 -8.64 -22.83 -0.08
CA GLU A 326 -8.01 -24.10 -0.48
C GLU A 326 -7.30 -24.81 0.66
N TRP A 327 -6.58 -24.06 1.50
CA TRP A 327 -5.63 -24.56 2.48
C TRP A 327 -6.09 -24.31 3.91
N SER A 328 -5.59 -25.12 4.84
CA SER A 328 -5.61 -24.82 6.26
C SER A 328 -4.41 -23.96 6.59
N ILE A 329 -4.59 -22.63 6.62
CA ILE A 329 -3.47 -21.69 6.85
C ILE A 329 -2.71 -22.06 8.13
N ALA A 330 -3.40 -22.39 9.22
CA ALA A 330 -2.73 -22.78 10.45
C ALA A 330 -1.84 -24.02 10.32
N ASP A 331 -2.25 -25.03 9.54
CA ASP A 331 -1.47 -26.26 9.34
C ASP A 331 -0.26 -26.02 8.43
N GLU A 332 -0.42 -25.21 7.38
CA GLU A 332 0.69 -24.80 6.51
C GLU A 332 1.75 -24.04 7.33
N LEU A 333 1.31 -23.08 8.16
CA LEU A 333 2.19 -22.33 9.05
C LEU A 333 2.90 -23.23 10.08
N ASP A 334 2.22 -24.26 10.61
CA ASP A 334 2.82 -25.22 11.55
C ASP A 334 3.90 -26.09 10.88
N GLY A 335 3.82 -26.28 9.55
CA GLY A 335 4.81 -27.00 8.75
C GLY A 335 5.99 -26.16 8.28
N MET A 336 5.89 -24.83 8.30
CA MET A 336 6.94 -23.92 7.84
C MET A 336 8.13 -23.85 8.81
N PRO A 337 9.37 -23.71 8.30
CA PRO A 337 10.54 -23.52 9.15
C PRO A 337 10.46 -22.21 9.92
N ARG A 338 10.73 -22.28 11.23
CA ARG A 338 10.77 -21.13 12.12
C ARG A 338 12.15 -21.00 12.77
N TYR A 339 12.78 -19.85 12.57
CA TYR A 339 14.06 -19.50 13.20
C TYR A 339 13.81 -18.50 14.32
N PRO A 340 14.53 -18.59 15.46
CA PRO A 340 14.43 -17.60 16.53
C PRO A 340 14.80 -16.21 16.01
N LEU A 341 13.91 -15.24 16.22
CA LEU A 341 14.10 -13.85 15.80
C LEU A 341 13.69 -12.91 16.93
N LEU A 342 14.48 -11.84 17.13
CA LEU A 342 14.16 -10.76 18.05
C LEU A 342 14.29 -9.43 17.27
N ARG A 343 13.17 -8.76 17.04
CA ARG A 343 13.11 -7.41 16.45
C ARG A 343 12.64 -6.43 17.53
N GLU A 344 13.48 -5.45 17.84
CA GLU A 344 13.14 -4.37 18.77
C GLU A 344 13.50 -3.01 18.17
N SER A 345 12.62 -2.03 18.34
CA SER A 345 12.90 -0.63 18.02
C SER A 345 13.34 0.09 19.29
N TYR A 346 14.54 0.66 19.28
CA TYR A 346 15.02 1.52 20.36
C TYR A 346 14.59 2.96 20.09
N ARG A 347 13.98 3.61 21.09
CA ARG A 347 13.60 5.03 21.03
C ARG A 347 14.72 5.94 21.44
#